data_AF-A0A8T4T8S4-F1
#
_entry.id   AF-A0A8T4T8S4-F1
#
_cell.length_a   1.000
_cell.length_b   1.000
_cell.length_c   1.000
_cell.angle_alpha   90.00
_cell.angle_beta   90.00
_cell.angle_gamma   90.00
#
_symmetry.space_group_name_H-M   'P 1'
#
loop_
_entity.id
_entity.type
_entity.pdbx_description
1 polymer ?
#
loop_
_entity_poly.entity_id
_entity_poly.type
_entity_poly.pdbx_seq_one_letter_code
_entity_poly.pdbx_strand_id
1 'polypeptide(L)'
;MRKKLGALILAAVPALGIAYFPRSHAQDGQDAQAAAQSNVPHYLRHISSPSNEVDQIIEEAKVLDAYHGRFGTSTFINGNITLEHQIHGKNVTFVFHNYVQQGEQVRYGANGFTMLSQAEFAAVTSDIVTTLERAAQEAYNDHSNVSRRIIEIQEVHLKRNKRLGENEKLEDLLDQPIPDYPGLTIADGLNIPRLTVTDFVPTQLHFGPLPRSILGVTYLNSEVVGYHPLARQIDFVNGGPNVLKHELVHNCRKLQGIPYAFEFDAEFHASMVEQDNGLWFLRHPYLEDARSLAKVLFRFDAKRALENAIPMQLMLGSPIRRDLLEDYVVKIRQIRTEIRRTYLDDFLPEFYTHHAFWTAVNEDLNDGNGAFKIFMWSKYEPTLLQGAQNTSRWMQQNRQIIEDASRQALRNIENEQPAEGGIVMALRALPKEEREALISFASTLGIQAQDLGPALRVLERLADSGALNRLGRLR
;
A
#
# COMPACT_ATOMS: atom_id res chain seq x y z
N MET A 1 38.97 -36.80 25.31
CA MET A 1 37.58 -37.22 25.58
C MET A 1 36.73 -36.72 24.42
N ARG A 2 36.36 -37.52 23.41
CA ARG A 2 35.21 -38.47 23.39
C ARG A 2 33.93 -37.78 23.92
N LYS A 3 32.74 -37.82 23.31
CA LYS A 3 32.14 -38.50 22.15
C LYS A 3 30.67 -38.02 22.12
N LYS A 4 30.08 -37.92 20.93
CA LYS A 4 28.72 -38.34 20.52
C LYS A 4 27.48 -37.91 21.36
N LEU A 5 26.50 -37.32 20.67
CA LEU A 5 25.15 -37.87 20.32
C LEU A 5 24.28 -36.65 19.94
N GLY A 6 23.68 -36.50 18.76
CA GLY A 6 23.32 -37.50 17.76
C GLY A 6 21.98 -38.15 18.09
N ALA A 7 20.92 -37.55 17.54
CA ALA A 7 19.64 -38.17 17.20
C ALA A 7 18.65 -38.53 18.34
N LEU A 8 17.40 -38.59 17.88
CA LEU A 8 16.18 -39.11 18.49
C LEU A 8 15.36 -38.18 19.39
N ILE A 9 14.04 -38.08 19.22
CA ILE A 9 13.08 -38.50 18.18
C ILE A 9 11.72 -37.91 18.60
N LEU A 10 10.77 -37.91 17.67
CA LEU A 10 9.32 -37.86 17.87
C LEU A 10 8.85 -38.10 19.31
N ALA A 11 7.97 -37.23 19.81
CA ALA A 11 6.66 -37.61 20.35
C ALA A 11 6.04 -36.46 21.15
N ALA A 12 5.17 -35.68 20.49
CA ALA A 12 3.97 -35.14 21.13
C ALA A 12 2.94 -34.77 20.04
N VAL A 13 2.56 -35.75 19.24
CA VAL A 13 1.15 -35.90 18.83
C VAL A 13 0.59 -36.93 19.80
N PRO A 14 -0.46 -36.61 20.56
CA PRO A 14 -1.76 -37.11 20.14
C PRO A 14 -2.90 -36.10 20.31
N ALA A 15 -3.74 -36.09 19.28
CA ALA A 15 -5.19 -36.11 19.39
C ALA A 15 -5.87 -34.96 20.16
N LEU A 16 -6.21 -33.89 19.44
CA LEU A 16 -7.58 -33.39 19.43
C LEU A 16 -7.98 -33.18 17.98
N GLY A 17 -8.99 -33.95 17.56
CA GLY A 17 -9.38 -34.17 16.18
C GLY A 17 -9.67 -32.87 15.45
N ILE A 18 -8.85 -32.58 14.46
CA ILE A 18 -9.33 -31.87 13.29
C ILE A 18 -10.37 -32.82 12.67
N ALA A 19 -11.63 -32.40 12.60
CA ALA A 19 -12.47 -32.82 11.49
C ALA A 19 -11.89 -32.18 10.22
N TYR A 20 -10.69 -32.62 9.83
CA TYR A 20 -10.23 -32.51 8.47
C TYR A 20 -11.16 -33.47 7.77
N PHE A 21 -12.24 -32.98 7.18
CA PHE A 21 -12.93 -33.79 6.18
C PHE A 21 -11.90 -33.94 5.07
N PRO A 22 -11.23 -35.09 4.91
CA PRO A 22 -10.47 -35.30 3.70
C PRO A 22 -11.57 -35.38 2.64
N ARG A 23 -11.73 -34.32 1.84
CA ARG A 23 -12.50 -34.48 0.62
C ARG A 23 -11.83 -35.64 -0.11
N SER A 24 -12.60 -36.69 -0.36
CA SER A 24 -12.11 -37.84 -1.07
C SER A 24 -11.52 -37.37 -2.41
N HIS A 25 -10.47 -38.02 -2.92
CA HIS A 25 -9.94 -37.75 -4.26
C HIS A 25 -11.03 -37.81 -5.37
N ALA A 26 -12.20 -38.37 -5.08
CA ALA A 26 -13.38 -38.34 -5.97
C ALA A 26 -14.08 -36.98 -6.02
N GLN A 27 -14.07 -36.17 -4.94
CA GLN A 27 -14.58 -34.80 -4.92
C GLN A 27 -13.63 -33.82 -5.63
N ASP A 28 -12.32 -34.01 -5.51
CA ASP A 28 -11.32 -33.26 -6.30
C ASP A 28 -11.50 -33.52 -7.81
N GLY A 29 -11.88 -34.74 -8.19
CA GLY A 29 -12.18 -35.09 -9.58
C GLY A 29 -13.48 -34.46 -10.12
N GLN A 30 -14.51 -34.31 -9.28
CA GLN A 30 -15.78 -33.67 -9.67
C GLN A 30 -15.68 -32.14 -9.73
N ASP A 31 -14.97 -31.51 -8.79
CA ASP A 31 -14.69 -30.06 -8.82
C ASP A 31 -13.72 -29.71 -9.97
N ALA A 32 -12.76 -30.57 -10.29
CA ALA A 32 -11.89 -30.40 -11.46
C ALA A 32 -12.64 -30.56 -12.80
N GLN A 33 -13.64 -31.45 -12.89
CA GLN A 33 -14.49 -31.59 -14.08
C GLN A 33 -15.45 -30.41 -14.27
N ALA A 34 -16.01 -29.84 -13.19
CA ALA A 34 -16.83 -28.63 -13.25
C ALA A 34 -15.99 -27.38 -13.56
N ALA A 35 -14.75 -27.29 -13.05
CA ALA A 35 -13.83 -26.19 -13.32
C ALA A 35 -13.17 -26.27 -14.72
N ALA A 36 -13.01 -27.47 -15.28
CA ALA A 36 -12.57 -27.67 -16.66
C ALA A 36 -13.63 -27.22 -17.68
N GLN A 37 -14.91 -27.11 -17.28
CA GLN A 37 -16.01 -26.60 -18.11
C GLN A 37 -16.17 -25.08 -18.05
N SER A 38 -15.49 -24.37 -17.13
CA SER A 38 -15.73 -22.93 -16.88
C SER A 38 -14.60 -22.00 -17.33
N ASN A 39 -13.55 -22.49 -18.01
CA ASN A 39 -12.38 -21.69 -18.41
C ASN A 39 -11.69 -20.95 -17.23
N VAL A 40 -11.83 -21.44 -15.99
CA VAL A 40 -11.20 -20.83 -14.81
C VAL A 40 -9.75 -21.32 -14.67
N PRO A 41 -8.76 -20.41 -14.57
CA PRO A 41 -7.37 -20.76 -14.32
C PRO A 41 -7.20 -21.67 -13.11
N HIS A 42 -6.31 -22.65 -13.20
CA HIS A 42 -6.14 -23.68 -12.17
C HIS A 42 -5.83 -23.10 -10.77
N TYR A 43 -5.15 -21.96 -10.69
CA TYR A 43 -4.83 -21.29 -9.42
C TYR A 43 -6.01 -20.55 -8.78
N LEU A 44 -7.16 -20.41 -9.47
CA LEU A 44 -8.37 -19.74 -8.94
C LEU A 44 -9.48 -20.72 -8.54
N ARG A 45 -9.38 -22.01 -8.90
CA ARG A 45 -10.49 -22.99 -8.79
C ARG A 45 -11.08 -23.18 -7.39
N HIS A 46 -10.33 -22.83 -6.35
CA HIS A 46 -10.74 -23.03 -4.95
C HIS A 46 -10.94 -21.72 -4.19
N ILE A 47 -10.91 -20.59 -4.89
CA ILE A 47 -11.03 -19.26 -4.28
C ILE A 47 -12.44 -18.76 -4.51
N SER A 48 -13.09 -18.36 -3.42
CA SER A 48 -14.44 -17.79 -3.52
C SER A 48 -14.36 -16.34 -3.93
N SER A 49 -15.26 -15.89 -4.83
CA SER A 49 -15.46 -14.46 -5.07
C SER A 49 -16.23 -13.88 -3.88
N PRO A 50 -15.66 -12.94 -3.11
CA PRO A 50 -16.36 -12.38 -1.95
C PRO A 50 -17.59 -11.59 -2.35
N SER A 51 -18.62 -11.58 -1.49
CA SER A 51 -19.87 -10.85 -1.71
C SER A 51 -19.87 -9.43 -1.16
N ASN A 52 -18.95 -9.14 -0.23
CA ASN A 52 -18.77 -7.86 0.45
C ASN A 52 -17.33 -7.75 0.96
N GLU A 53 -16.96 -6.56 1.42
CA GLU A 53 -15.59 -6.26 1.88
C GLU A 53 -15.17 -7.03 3.14
N VAL A 54 -16.10 -7.43 4.00
CA VAL A 54 -15.76 -8.26 5.17
C VAL A 54 -15.40 -9.67 4.74
N ASP A 55 -16.18 -10.27 3.82
CA ASP A 55 -15.84 -11.56 3.21
C ASP A 55 -14.53 -11.49 2.43
N GLN A 56 -14.25 -10.36 1.79
CA GLN A 56 -12.98 -10.13 1.08
C GLN A 56 -11.80 -10.20 2.04
N ILE A 57 -11.85 -9.45 3.15
CA ILE A 57 -10.81 -9.45 4.18
C ILE A 57 -10.60 -10.87 4.74
N ILE A 58 -11.69 -11.60 4.99
CA ILE A 58 -11.65 -12.97 5.52
C ILE A 58 -11.02 -13.93 4.51
N GLU A 59 -11.46 -13.90 3.26
CA GLU A 59 -10.97 -14.81 2.22
C GLU A 59 -9.51 -14.53 1.88
N GLU A 60 -9.12 -13.26 1.84
CA GLU A 60 -7.73 -12.88 1.63
C GLU A 60 -6.83 -13.38 2.76
N ALA A 61 -7.26 -13.24 4.01
CA ALA A 61 -6.54 -13.78 5.16
C ALA A 61 -6.34 -15.31 5.04
N LYS A 62 -7.35 -16.06 4.56
CA LYS A 62 -7.23 -17.50 4.30
C LYS A 62 -6.27 -17.83 3.17
N VAL A 63 -6.29 -17.07 2.07
CA VAL A 63 -5.38 -17.27 0.92
C VAL A 63 -3.93 -17.08 1.37
N LEU A 64 -3.66 -16.02 2.12
CA LEU A 64 -2.33 -15.75 2.68
C LEU A 64 -1.90 -16.83 3.69
N ASP A 65 -2.79 -17.27 4.58
CA ASP A 65 -2.50 -18.32 5.55
C ASP A 65 -2.23 -19.68 4.87
N ALA A 66 -3.04 -20.06 3.87
CA ALA A 66 -2.84 -21.28 3.11
C ALA A 66 -1.51 -21.30 2.35
N TYR A 67 -1.03 -20.13 1.91
CA TYR A 67 0.31 -19.99 1.35
C TYR A 67 1.39 -20.12 2.42
N HIS A 68 1.24 -19.45 3.57
CA HIS A 68 2.19 -19.52 4.68
C HIS A 68 2.31 -20.92 5.31
N GLY A 69 1.21 -21.66 5.42
CA GLY A 69 1.21 -23.05 5.88
C GLY A 69 1.86 -24.06 4.92
N ARG A 70 2.10 -23.66 3.66
CA ARG A 70 2.78 -24.47 2.63
C ARG A 70 4.27 -24.13 2.47
N PHE A 71 4.83 -23.26 3.31
CA PHE A 71 6.28 -22.99 3.31
C PHE A 71 7.06 -24.26 3.62
N GLY A 72 7.68 -24.82 2.57
CA GLY A 72 8.55 -26.00 2.69
C GLY A 72 8.48 -26.99 1.54
N THR A 73 7.51 -26.91 0.62
CA THR A 73 7.32 -27.94 -0.43
C THR A 73 7.17 -27.39 -1.86
N SER A 74 7.70 -26.20 -2.15
CA SER A 74 7.70 -25.67 -3.51
C SER A 74 8.70 -26.44 -4.39
N THR A 75 8.18 -27.34 -5.22
CA THR A 75 8.93 -27.96 -6.31
C THR A 75 8.93 -27.02 -7.51
N PHE A 76 10.11 -26.63 -7.99
CA PHE A 76 10.28 -25.77 -9.16
C PHE A 76 10.62 -26.60 -10.41
N ILE A 77 10.14 -26.18 -11.57
CA ILE A 77 10.59 -26.72 -12.87
C ILE A 77 11.42 -25.64 -13.55
N ASN A 78 12.65 -25.99 -13.93
CA ASN A 78 13.42 -25.11 -14.78
C ASN A 78 12.82 -25.10 -16.19
N GLY A 79 12.23 -23.97 -16.60
CA GLY A 79 11.61 -23.78 -17.91
C GLY A 79 10.52 -22.71 -17.88
N ASN A 80 10.20 -22.18 -19.06
CA ASN A 80 9.13 -21.23 -19.26
C ASN A 80 8.48 -21.42 -20.64
N ILE A 81 7.28 -20.83 -20.79
CA ILE A 81 6.66 -20.55 -22.07
C ILE A 81 6.65 -19.03 -22.24
N THR A 82 7.05 -18.56 -23.42
CA THR A 82 7.06 -17.12 -23.75
C THR A 82 6.06 -16.84 -24.86
N LEU A 83 5.23 -15.81 -24.69
CA LEU A 83 4.21 -15.37 -25.64
C LEU A 83 4.32 -13.86 -25.85
N GLU A 84 3.88 -13.37 -27.01
CA GLU A 84 3.77 -11.94 -27.30
C GLU A 84 2.30 -11.57 -27.48
N HIS A 85 1.87 -10.49 -26.83
CA HIS A 85 0.54 -9.91 -27.02
C HIS A 85 0.63 -8.38 -27.09
N GLN A 86 -0.32 -7.76 -27.80
CA GLN A 86 -0.48 -6.32 -27.76
C GLN A 86 -1.39 -5.90 -26.62
N ILE A 87 -0.92 -4.93 -25.84
CA ILE A 87 -1.63 -4.35 -24.69
C ILE A 87 -1.67 -2.84 -24.94
N HIS A 88 -2.87 -2.31 -25.20
CA HIS A 88 -3.07 -0.89 -25.54
C HIS A 88 -2.15 -0.39 -26.66
N GLY A 89 -1.86 -1.24 -27.66
CA GLY A 89 -0.99 -0.93 -28.80
C GLY A 89 0.52 -1.12 -28.57
N LYS A 90 0.95 -1.47 -27.34
CA LYS A 90 2.34 -1.83 -27.04
C LYS A 90 2.51 -3.35 -27.09
N ASN A 91 3.55 -3.84 -27.79
CA ASN A 91 3.90 -5.26 -27.75
C ASN A 91 4.52 -5.60 -26.40
N VAL A 92 3.99 -6.63 -25.73
CA VAL A 92 4.45 -7.11 -24.43
C VAL A 92 4.82 -8.58 -24.53
N THR A 93 6.00 -8.91 -24.01
CA THR A 93 6.45 -10.30 -23.87
C THR A 93 5.99 -10.84 -22.51
N PHE A 94 5.15 -11.87 -22.53
CA PHE A 94 4.69 -12.58 -21.35
C PHE A 94 5.55 -13.83 -21.14
N VAL A 95 6.21 -13.93 -19.99
CA VAL A 95 7.05 -15.07 -19.62
C VAL A 95 6.37 -15.84 -18.49
N PHE A 96 5.87 -17.02 -18.82
CA PHE A 96 5.19 -17.92 -17.88
C PHE A 96 6.19 -18.91 -17.28
N HIS A 97 6.75 -18.59 -16.12
CA HIS A 97 7.75 -19.42 -15.44
C HIS A 97 7.13 -20.67 -14.80
N ASN A 98 7.88 -21.78 -14.81
CA ASN A 98 7.44 -23.12 -14.40
C ASN A 98 6.33 -23.74 -15.27
N TYR A 99 6.02 -23.15 -16.44
CA TYR A 99 5.20 -23.78 -17.46
C TYR A 99 6.12 -24.34 -18.55
N VAL A 100 5.96 -25.63 -18.87
CA VAL A 100 6.79 -26.31 -19.87
C VAL A 100 5.91 -27.17 -20.77
N GLN A 101 6.07 -27.00 -22.08
CA GLN A 101 5.37 -27.83 -23.06
C GLN A 101 5.85 -29.29 -22.96
N GLN A 102 4.91 -30.23 -22.82
CA GLN A 102 5.19 -31.66 -22.78
C GLN A 102 4.15 -32.43 -23.62
N GLY A 103 4.50 -32.70 -24.88
CA GLY A 103 3.56 -33.29 -25.85
C GLY A 103 2.42 -32.34 -26.16
N GLU A 104 1.17 -32.79 -25.98
CA GLU A 104 -0.04 -31.98 -26.17
C GLU A 104 -0.48 -31.22 -24.90
N GLN A 105 0.26 -31.36 -23.79
CA GLN A 105 -0.08 -30.76 -22.51
C GLN A 105 1.00 -29.78 -22.05
N VAL A 106 0.65 -28.93 -21.09
CA VAL A 106 1.57 -28.03 -20.40
C VAL A 106 1.76 -28.53 -18.98
N ARG A 107 3.00 -28.82 -18.61
CA ARG A 107 3.35 -29.16 -17.23
C ARG A 107 3.59 -27.88 -16.44
N TYR A 108 2.91 -27.74 -15.30
CA TYR A 108 3.07 -26.65 -14.36
C TYR A 108 3.72 -27.13 -13.05
N GLY A 109 4.67 -26.36 -12.53
CA GLY A 109 5.50 -26.72 -11.37
C GLY A 109 5.66 -25.61 -10.35
N ALA A 110 4.58 -25.16 -9.72
CA ALA A 110 4.64 -24.34 -8.51
C ALA A 110 3.61 -24.86 -7.50
N ASN A 111 4.11 -25.39 -6.38
CA ASN A 111 3.35 -26.12 -5.33
C ASN A 111 2.88 -27.53 -5.72
N GLY A 112 3.70 -28.26 -6.47
CA GLY A 112 3.41 -29.62 -6.96
C GLY A 112 3.54 -29.70 -8.48
N PHE A 113 3.22 -30.86 -9.06
CA PHE A 113 3.16 -31.03 -10.50
C PHE A 113 1.70 -31.20 -10.94
N THR A 114 1.27 -30.35 -11.85
CA THR A 114 -0.05 -30.44 -12.48
C THR A 114 0.14 -30.48 -14.00
N MET A 115 -0.57 -31.39 -14.67
CA MET A 115 -0.67 -31.40 -16.12
C MET A 115 -1.89 -30.59 -16.52
N LEU A 116 -1.70 -29.60 -17.38
CA LEU A 116 -2.74 -28.75 -17.94
C LEU A 116 -2.95 -29.13 -19.40
N SER A 117 -4.19 -29.27 -19.82
CA SER A 117 -4.55 -29.27 -21.23
C SER A 117 -4.22 -27.90 -21.88
N GLN A 118 -4.15 -27.85 -23.21
CA GLN A 118 -3.96 -26.58 -23.93
C GLN A 118 -5.07 -25.57 -23.63
N ALA A 119 -6.31 -26.02 -23.45
CA ALA A 119 -7.43 -25.16 -23.09
C ALA A 119 -7.26 -24.53 -21.70
N GLU A 120 -6.78 -25.31 -20.72
CA GLU A 120 -6.49 -24.80 -19.37
C GLU A 120 -5.31 -23.84 -19.36
N PHE A 121 -4.28 -24.06 -20.19
CA PHE A 121 -3.19 -23.09 -20.34
C PHE A 121 -3.66 -21.82 -21.06
N ALA A 122 -4.49 -21.94 -22.09
CA ALA A 122 -5.10 -20.79 -22.77
C ALA A 122 -5.91 -19.92 -21.79
N ALA A 123 -6.66 -20.54 -20.87
CA ALA A 123 -7.36 -19.83 -19.80
C ALA A 123 -6.40 -19.04 -18.88
N VAL A 124 -5.26 -19.62 -18.51
CA VAL A 124 -4.20 -18.90 -17.75
C VAL A 124 -3.69 -17.70 -18.54
N THR A 125 -3.34 -17.90 -19.81
CA THR A 125 -2.80 -16.81 -20.64
C THR A 125 -3.81 -15.67 -20.81
N SER A 126 -5.09 -16.00 -21.07
CA SER A 126 -6.17 -15.03 -21.21
C SER A 126 -6.41 -14.25 -19.92
N ASP A 127 -6.39 -14.92 -18.75
CA ASP A 127 -6.55 -14.25 -17.46
C ASP A 127 -5.43 -13.24 -17.20
N ILE A 128 -4.16 -13.62 -17.40
CA ILE A 128 -3.02 -12.73 -17.15
C ILE A 128 -2.97 -11.55 -18.13
N VAL A 129 -3.27 -11.79 -19.42
CA VAL A 129 -3.37 -10.72 -20.43
C VAL A 129 -4.47 -9.72 -20.05
N THR A 130 -5.67 -10.21 -19.76
CA THR A 130 -6.82 -9.36 -19.37
C THR A 130 -6.54 -8.60 -18.07
N THR A 131 -5.87 -9.26 -17.12
CA THR A 131 -5.48 -8.64 -15.83
C THR A 131 -4.51 -7.49 -16.06
N LEU A 132 -3.52 -7.65 -16.95
CA LEU A 132 -2.57 -6.58 -17.29
C LEU A 132 -3.26 -5.42 -18.02
N GLU A 133 -4.12 -5.70 -19.01
CA GLU A 133 -4.87 -4.66 -19.73
C GLU A 133 -5.70 -3.81 -18.77
N ARG A 134 -6.41 -4.48 -17.85
CA ARG A 134 -7.22 -3.83 -16.82
C ARG A 134 -6.36 -3.04 -15.83
N ALA A 135 -5.26 -3.61 -15.34
CA ALA A 135 -4.35 -2.94 -14.41
C ALA A 135 -3.77 -1.66 -14.99
N ALA A 136 -3.32 -1.69 -16.25
CA ALA A 136 -2.76 -0.52 -16.92
C ALA A 136 -3.82 0.58 -17.11
N GLN A 137 -5.04 0.20 -17.49
CA GLN A 137 -6.14 1.15 -17.65
C GLN A 137 -6.54 1.78 -16.30
N GLU A 138 -6.65 0.98 -15.25
CA GLU A 138 -6.98 1.48 -13.90
C GLU A 138 -5.87 2.37 -13.34
N ALA A 139 -4.59 2.00 -13.50
CA ALA A 139 -3.45 2.84 -13.11
C ALA A 139 -3.46 4.19 -13.83
N TYR A 140 -3.74 4.19 -15.15
CA TYR A 140 -3.89 5.42 -15.91
C TYR A 140 -5.08 6.25 -15.44
N ASN A 141 -6.25 5.63 -15.22
CA ASN A 141 -7.44 6.35 -14.76
C ASN A 141 -7.18 7.07 -13.44
N ASP A 142 -6.51 6.40 -12.49
CA ASP A 142 -6.11 6.94 -11.19
C ASP A 142 -5.21 8.19 -11.31
N HIS A 143 -4.39 8.28 -12.37
CA HIS A 143 -3.41 9.36 -12.56
C HIS A 143 -3.74 10.32 -13.71
N SER A 144 -4.80 10.07 -14.47
CA SER A 144 -5.14 10.80 -15.71
C SER A 144 -5.34 12.30 -15.52
N ASN A 145 -5.70 12.73 -14.30
CA ASN A 145 -5.91 14.12 -13.96
C ASN A 145 -4.64 14.86 -13.53
N VAL A 146 -3.53 14.16 -13.24
CA VAL A 146 -2.32 14.75 -12.65
C VAL A 146 -1.78 15.89 -13.52
N SER A 147 -1.61 15.66 -14.84
CA SER A 147 -1.10 16.68 -15.77
C SER A 147 -1.98 17.92 -15.80
N ARG A 148 -3.31 17.73 -15.89
CA ARG A 148 -4.29 18.83 -15.92
C ARG A 148 -4.23 19.65 -14.63
N ARG A 149 -4.15 18.99 -13.47
CA ARG A 149 -4.07 19.67 -12.17
C ARG A 149 -2.79 20.48 -12.02
N ILE A 150 -1.66 19.95 -12.47
CA ILE A 150 -0.38 20.68 -12.47
C ILE A 150 -0.50 21.94 -13.34
N ILE A 151 -1.09 21.83 -14.53
CA ILE A 151 -1.33 22.97 -15.44
C ILE A 151 -2.21 24.02 -14.74
N GLU A 152 -3.30 23.61 -14.09
CA GLU A 152 -4.20 24.50 -13.35
C GLU A 152 -3.47 25.27 -12.24
N ILE A 153 -2.67 24.58 -11.42
CA ILE A 153 -1.90 25.20 -10.32
C ILE A 153 -0.87 26.20 -10.88
N GLN A 154 -0.11 25.78 -11.89
CA GLN A 154 0.92 26.63 -12.49
C GLN A 154 0.33 27.84 -13.21
N GLU A 155 -0.78 27.69 -13.92
CA GLU A 155 -1.45 28.79 -14.61
C GLU A 155 -1.89 29.87 -13.61
N VAL A 156 -2.51 29.48 -12.50
CA VAL A 156 -2.90 30.41 -11.42
C VAL A 156 -1.67 31.15 -10.87
N HIS A 157 -0.57 30.43 -10.64
CA HIS A 157 0.66 31.03 -10.15
C HIS A 157 1.26 32.03 -11.16
N LEU A 158 1.32 31.69 -12.43
CA LEU A 158 1.88 32.54 -13.48
C LEU A 158 1.04 33.81 -13.70
N LYS A 159 -0.29 33.70 -13.71
CA LYS A 159 -1.22 34.85 -13.81
C LYS A 159 -1.06 35.79 -12.62
N ARG A 160 -1.06 35.24 -11.39
CA ARG A 160 -0.87 36.01 -10.16
C ARG A 160 0.44 36.81 -10.16
N ASN A 161 1.50 36.26 -10.77
CA ASN A 161 2.80 36.90 -10.89
C ASN A 161 2.98 37.70 -12.19
N LYS A 162 1.91 37.91 -12.98
CA LYS A 162 1.93 38.66 -14.25
C LYS A 162 2.94 38.12 -15.28
N ARG A 163 3.21 36.81 -15.24
CA ARG A 163 4.06 36.09 -16.19
C ARG A 163 3.28 35.42 -17.32
N LEU A 164 1.97 35.34 -17.16
CA LEU A 164 1.00 34.88 -18.16
C LEU A 164 -0.17 35.88 -18.14
N GLY A 165 -0.67 36.27 -19.31
CA GLY A 165 -1.82 37.16 -19.43
C GLY A 165 -3.11 36.51 -18.89
N GLU A 166 -4.04 37.33 -18.39
CA GLU A 166 -5.32 36.84 -17.84
C GLU A 166 -6.12 35.96 -18.83
N ASN A 167 -6.05 36.29 -20.12
CA ASN A 167 -6.75 35.59 -21.21
C ASN A 167 -5.89 34.51 -21.89
N GLU A 168 -4.62 34.36 -21.50
CA GLU A 168 -3.75 33.31 -22.03
C GLU A 168 -3.95 32.02 -21.22
N LYS A 169 -3.77 30.88 -21.89
CA LYS A 169 -3.77 29.57 -21.25
C LYS A 169 -2.39 28.97 -21.31
N LEU A 170 -1.95 28.38 -20.20
CA LEU A 170 -0.65 27.70 -20.15
C LEU A 170 -0.60 26.52 -21.13
N GLU A 171 -1.72 25.80 -21.26
CA GLU A 171 -1.85 24.63 -22.15
C GLU A 171 -1.44 24.92 -23.60
N ASP A 172 -1.79 26.10 -24.12
CA ASP A 172 -1.49 26.53 -25.50
C ASP A 172 0.02 26.80 -25.73
N LEU A 173 0.79 26.91 -24.64
CA LEU A 173 2.23 27.19 -24.68
C LEU A 173 3.08 25.93 -24.48
N LEU A 174 2.50 24.84 -23.97
CA LEU A 174 3.27 23.70 -23.48
C LEU A 174 4.13 23.01 -24.56
N ASP A 175 3.68 23.00 -25.81
CA ASP A 175 4.40 22.40 -26.95
C ASP A 175 5.42 23.35 -27.59
N GLN A 176 5.52 24.59 -27.12
CA GLN A 176 6.50 25.52 -27.65
C GLN A 176 7.91 25.10 -27.23
N PRO A 177 8.90 25.22 -28.13
CA PRO A 177 10.28 24.90 -27.80
C PRO A 177 10.84 25.90 -26.78
N ILE A 178 11.67 25.43 -25.86
CA ILE A 178 12.41 26.32 -24.96
C ILE A 178 13.55 26.97 -25.77
N PRO A 179 13.66 28.31 -25.81
CA PRO A 179 14.78 29.00 -26.45
C PRO A 179 16.12 28.49 -25.94
N ASP A 180 17.09 28.26 -26.84
CA ASP A 180 18.43 27.76 -26.53
C ASP A 180 18.54 26.31 -26.02
N TYR A 181 17.43 25.58 -25.87
CA TYR A 181 17.41 24.17 -25.47
C TYR A 181 16.75 23.28 -26.54
N PRO A 182 17.49 22.86 -27.57
CA PRO A 182 16.94 22.10 -28.69
C PRO A 182 16.36 20.75 -28.22
N GLY A 183 15.13 20.47 -28.64
CA GLY A 183 14.43 19.21 -28.33
C GLY A 183 13.63 19.23 -27.03
N LEU A 184 13.69 20.30 -26.23
CA LEU A 184 12.86 20.47 -25.05
C LEU A 184 11.70 21.44 -25.31
N THR A 185 10.55 21.10 -24.75
CA THR A 185 9.33 21.91 -24.77
C THR A 185 9.10 22.58 -23.41
N ILE A 186 8.23 23.59 -23.35
CA ILE A 186 7.83 24.22 -22.08
C ILE A 186 7.27 23.17 -21.11
N ALA A 187 6.54 22.16 -21.57
CA ALA A 187 6.07 21.05 -20.72
C ALA A 187 7.23 20.32 -20.01
N ASP A 188 8.33 20.07 -20.72
CA ASP A 188 9.52 19.41 -20.17
C ASP A 188 10.19 20.30 -19.12
N GLY A 189 10.32 21.60 -19.40
CA GLY A 189 10.89 22.57 -18.46
C GLY A 189 10.07 22.76 -17.18
N LEU A 190 8.76 22.56 -17.26
CA LEU A 190 7.83 22.65 -16.13
C LEU A 190 7.55 21.30 -15.45
N ASN A 191 8.24 20.23 -15.89
CA ASN A 191 8.12 18.87 -15.37
C ASN A 191 6.67 18.35 -15.32
N ILE A 192 5.89 18.60 -16.38
CA ILE A 192 4.48 18.18 -16.45
C ILE A 192 4.41 16.77 -17.07
N PRO A 193 4.14 15.71 -16.30
CA PRO A 193 4.10 14.35 -16.83
C PRO A 193 2.87 14.19 -17.72
N ARG A 194 3.06 14.03 -19.03
CA ARG A 194 1.97 13.73 -19.98
C ARG A 194 1.74 12.23 -20.05
N LEU A 195 0.79 11.76 -19.26
CA LEU A 195 0.53 10.33 -19.10
C LEU A 195 -0.40 9.78 -20.19
N THR A 196 -0.14 8.55 -20.57
CA THR A 196 -0.94 7.71 -21.46
C THR A 196 -1.05 6.32 -20.85
N VAL A 197 -2.04 5.53 -21.26
CA VAL A 197 -2.18 4.15 -20.77
C VAL A 197 -0.91 3.33 -21.04
N THR A 198 -0.27 3.55 -22.20
CA THR A 198 0.96 2.86 -22.60
C THR A 198 2.17 3.14 -21.70
N ASP A 199 2.17 4.24 -20.95
CA ASP A 199 3.23 4.54 -19.99
C ASP A 199 3.25 3.56 -18.81
N PHE A 200 2.11 2.94 -18.50
CA PHE A 200 1.97 1.93 -17.43
C PHE A 200 2.22 0.51 -17.94
N VAL A 201 2.15 0.27 -19.24
CA VAL A 201 2.32 -1.07 -19.82
C VAL A 201 3.81 -1.45 -19.86
N PRO A 202 4.23 -2.59 -19.30
CA PRO A 202 5.63 -3.02 -19.33
C PRO A 202 6.01 -3.54 -20.72
N THR A 203 7.30 -3.71 -20.97
CA THR A 203 7.78 -4.46 -22.15
C THR A 203 7.78 -5.96 -21.89
N GLN A 204 8.03 -6.37 -20.64
CA GLN A 204 8.02 -7.77 -20.22
C GLN A 204 7.23 -7.96 -18.92
N LEU A 205 6.34 -8.95 -18.91
CA LEU A 205 5.67 -9.42 -17.70
C LEU A 205 6.10 -10.86 -17.39
N HIS A 206 6.76 -11.05 -16.25
CA HIS A 206 7.18 -12.37 -15.75
C HIS A 206 6.15 -12.90 -14.75
N PHE A 207 5.35 -13.87 -15.17
CA PHE A 207 4.39 -14.54 -14.30
C PHE A 207 5.00 -15.81 -13.69
N GLY A 208 5.13 -15.85 -12.37
CA GLY A 208 5.73 -16.98 -11.68
C GLY A 208 6.11 -16.69 -10.22
N PRO A 209 6.58 -17.71 -9.49
CA PRO A 209 6.99 -17.52 -8.10
C PRO A 209 8.19 -16.58 -8.01
N LEU A 210 8.12 -15.67 -7.06
CA LEU A 210 9.15 -14.69 -6.71
C LEU A 210 9.79 -15.06 -5.36
N PRO A 211 11.01 -14.58 -5.06
CA PRO A 211 11.67 -14.88 -3.79
C PRO A 211 10.88 -14.35 -2.57
N ARG A 212 11.05 -15.01 -1.41
CA ARG A 212 10.72 -14.47 -0.08
C ARG A 212 9.28 -13.91 0.10
N SER A 213 8.28 -14.57 -0.51
CA SER A 213 6.86 -14.15 -0.42
C SER A 213 6.54 -12.82 -1.13
N ILE A 214 7.43 -12.32 -2.00
CA ILE A 214 7.17 -11.10 -2.77
C ILE A 214 5.99 -11.37 -3.73
N LEU A 215 5.02 -10.46 -3.75
CA LEU A 215 3.81 -10.57 -4.55
C LEU A 215 3.97 -9.96 -5.95
N GLY A 216 4.72 -8.86 -6.05
CA GLY A 216 5.07 -8.18 -7.29
C GLY A 216 6.47 -7.58 -7.19
N VAL A 217 7.10 -7.32 -8.33
CA VAL A 217 8.36 -6.59 -8.37
C VAL A 217 8.51 -5.84 -9.68
N THR A 218 8.98 -4.61 -9.62
CA THR A 218 9.30 -3.80 -10.79
C THR A 218 10.76 -3.41 -10.81
N TYR A 219 11.42 -3.66 -11.93
CA TYR A 219 12.78 -3.19 -12.14
C TYR A 219 12.72 -1.79 -12.76
N LEU A 220 12.87 -0.76 -11.92
CA LEU A 220 12.76 0.64 -12.31
C LEU A 220 13.57 0.95 -13.58
N ASN A 221 12.98 1.76 -14.46
CA ASN A 221 13.52 2.13 -15.77
C ASN A 221 13.79 0.98 -16.76
N SER A 222 13.57 -0.30 -16.42
CA SER A 222 13.80 -1.41 -17.36
C SER A 222 12.55 -1.86 -18.11
N GLU A 223 11.37 -1.41 -17.68
CA GLU A 223 10.06 -1.86 -18.20
C GLU A 223 9.81 -3.37 -18.03
N VAL A 224 10.34 -3.95 -16.96
CA VAL A 224 10.19 -5.37 -16.59
C VAL A 224 9.44 -5.47 -15.26
N VAL A 225 8.33 -6.20 -15.28
CA VAL A 225 7.46 -6.44 -14.12
C VAL A 225 7.39 -7.93 -13.83
N GLY A 226 7.55 -8.32 -12.57
CA GLY A 226 7.30 -9.66 -12.06
C GLY A 226 5.98 -9.71 -11.30
N TYR A 227 5.21 -10.79 -11.50
CA TYR A 227 3.89 -10.95 -10.91
C TYR A 227 3.70 -12.38 -10.39
N HIS A 228 3.47 -12.50 -9.09
CA HIS A 228 3.37 -13.79 -8.41
C HIS A 228 1.96 -14.41 -8.56
N PRO A 229 1.81 -15.73 -8.77
CA PRO A 229 0.49 -16.37 -8.82
C PRO A 229 -0.40 -16.12 -7.58
N LEU A 230 0.19 -16.14 -6.38
CA LEU A 230 -0.46 -15.70 -5.13
C LEU A 230 -1.00 -14.25 -5.22
N ALA A 231 -0.26 -13.32 -5.82
CA ALA A 231 -0.74 -11.96 -6.01
C ALA A 231 -1.99 -11.94 -6.90
N ARG A 232 -2.00 -12.75 -7.97
CA ARG A 232 -3.19 -12.92 -8.81
C ARG A 232 -4.39 -13.48 -8.06
N GLN A 233 -4.18 -14.41 -7.13
CA GLN A 233 -5.22 -14.92 -6.25
C GLN A 233 -5.79 -13.83 -5.34
N ILE A 234 -4.92 -13.02 -4.73
CA ILE A 234 -5.31 -11.87 -3.90
C ILE A 234 -6.08 -10.85 -4.73
N ASP A 235 -5.60 -10.51 -5.92
CA ASP A 235 -6.28 -9.60 -6.86
C ASP A 235 -7.66 -10.12 -7.28
N PHE A 236 -7.81 -11.45 -7.42
CA PHE A 236 -9.11 -12.06 -7.69
C PHE A 236 -10.07 -11.87 -6.51
N VAL A 237 -9.62 -12.15 -5.28
CA VAL A 237 -10.41 -11.91 -4.05
C VAL A 237 -10.79 -10.43 -3.95
N ASN A 238 -9.89 -9.54 -4.34
CA ASN A 238 -10.12 -8.10 -4.30
C ASN A 238 -11.05 -7.55 -5.38
N GLY A 239 -11.42 -8.37 -6.37
CA GLY A 239 -12.22 -7.95 -7.51
C GLY A 239 -11.48 -7.03 -8.49
N GLY A 240 -10.17 -6.84 -8.35
CA GLY A 240 -9.36 -5.94 -9.16
C GLY A 240 -7.85 -6.20 -9.05
N PRO A 241 -7.06 -5.83 -10.07
CA PRO A 241 -5.64 -6.15 -10.17
C PRO A 241 -4.76 -5.21 -9.32
N ASN A 242 -5.04 -5.08 -8.02
CA ASN A 242 -4.40 -4.10 -7.14
C ASN A 242 -2.89 -4.25 -7.07
N VAL A 243 -2.39 -5.48 -6.86
CA VAL A 243 -0.95 -5.73 -6.76
C VAL A 243 -0.27 -5.49 -8.10
N LEU A 244 -0.85 -5.96 -9.21
CA LEU A 244 -0.27 -5.68 -10.52
C LEU A 244 -0.29 -4.18 -10.82
N LYS A 245 -1.38 -3.48 -10.47
CA LYS A 245 -1.52 -2.03 -10.64
C LYS A 245 -0.43 -1.26 -9.88
N HIS A 246 -0.10 -1.65 -8.65
CA HIS A 246 1.01 -1.12 -7.87
C HIS A 246 2.34 -1.21 -8.63
N GLU A 247 2.65 -2.38 -9.16
CA GLU A 247 3.85 -2.58 -9.97
C GLU A 247 3.83 -1.74 -11.26
N LEU A 248 2.66 -1.54 -11.87
CA LEU A 248 2.57 -0.68 -13.06
C LEU A 248 2.79 0.80 -12.76
N VAL A 249 2.51 1.27 -11.53
CA VAL A 249 2.87 2.64 -11.11
C VAL A 249 4.39 2.78 -11.02
N HIS A 250 5.09 1.81 -10.42
CA HIS A 250 6.56 1.73 -10.44
C HIS A 250 7.11 1.70 -11.88
N ASN A 251 6.41 1.02 -12.79
CA ASN A 251 6.81 0.90 -14.18
C ASN A 251 6.67 2.22 -14.97
N CYS A 252 5.82 3.13 -14.52
CA CYS A 252 5.59 4.42 -15.17
C CYS A 252 6.78 5.36 -14.96
N ARG A 253 7.71 5.39 -15.92
CA ARG A 253 8.93 6.22 -15.87
C ARG A 253 8.67 7.71 -15.63
N LYS A 254 7.52 8.22 -16.08
CA LYS A 254 7.12 9.63 -15.93
C LYS A 254 6.67 9.98 -14.50
N LEU A 255 6.37 8.97 -13.67
CA LEU A 255 5.96 9.14 -12.27
C LEU A 255 7.02 8.61 -11.29
N GLN A 256 7.63 7.47 -11.59
CA GLN A 256 8.55 6.79 -10.66
C GLN A 256 9.82 6.28 -11.35
N GLY A 257 10.16 6.82 -12.52
CA GLY A 257 11.48 6.60 -13.10
C GLY A 257 12.58 7.28 -12.27
N ILE A 258 13.82 6.80 -12.34
CA ILE A 258 14.96 7.51 -11.73
C ILE A 258 15.17 8.84 -12.49
N PRO A 259 15.35 9.98 -11.79
CA PRO A 259 15.62 10.11 -10.35
C PRO A 259 14.40 10.22 -9.42
N TYR A 260 13.17 10.37 -9.96
CA TYR A 260 11.96 10.59 -9.16
C TYR A 260 11.72 9.58 -8.04
N ALA A 261 12.00 8.30 -8.29
CA ALA A 261 11.87 7.26 -7.27
C ALA A 261 12.79 7.44 -6.05
N PHE A 262 13.78 8.35 -6.08
CA PHE A 262 14.66 8.64 -4.94
C PHE A 262 14.22 9.87 -4.14
N GLU A 263 13.23 10.62 -4.63
CA GLU A 263 12.82 11.90 -4.04
C GLU A 263 11.64 11.75 -3.06
N PHE A 264 11.06 10.55 -3.03
CA PHE A 264 10.01 10.13 -2.11
C PHE A 264 10.06 8.60 -1.91
N ASP A 265 9.31 8.08 -0.95
CA ASP A 265 9.13 6.63 -0.83
C ASP A 265 8.23 6.09 -1.96
N ALA A 266 8.86 5.48 -2.96
CA ALA A 266 8.18 4.95 -4.14
C ALA A 266 7.12 3.89 -3.79
N GLU A 267 7.36 3.08 -2.74
CA GLU A 267 6.42 2.04 -2.33
C GLU A 267 5.18 2.62 -1.66
N PHE A 268 5.33 3.64 -0.80
CA PHE A 268 4.20 4.37 -0.26
C PHE A 268 3.36 5.01 -1.38
N HIS A 269 4.03 5.67 -2.33
CA HIS A 269 3.40 6.34 -3.47
C HIS A 269 2.61 5.35 -4.35
N ALA A 270 3.20 4.19 -4.67
CA ALA A 270 2.51 3.15 -5.43
C ALA A 270 1.36 2.52 -4.61
N SER A 271 1.52 2.31 -3.31
CA SER A 271 0.45 1.75 -2.47
C SER A 271 -0.74 2.71 -2.26
N MET A 272 -0.63 4.00 -2.59
CA MET A 272 -1.79 4.90 -2.61
C MET A 272 -2.84 4.44 -3.63
N VAL A 273 -2.42 3.77 -4.73
CA VAL A 273 -3.37 3.19 -5.68
C VAL A 273 -4.02 1.88 -5.21
N GLU A 274 -3.47 1.24 -4.18
CA GLU A 274 -3.94 -0.03 -3.61
C GLU A 274 -4.95 0.13 -2.45
N GLN A 275 -5.26 1.37 -2.03
CA GLN A 275 -6.09 1.62 -0.84
C GLN A 275 -7.54 1.12 -0.92
N ASP A 276 -7.98 0.57 -2.04
CA ASP A 276 -9.30 -0.08 -2.14
C ASP A 276 -9.38 -1.36 -1.30
N ASN A 277 -8.25 -1.92 -0.84
CA ASN A 277 -8.21 -3.11 0.02
C ASN A 277 -8.17 -2.79 1.53
N GLY A 278 -9.19 -3.24 2.26
CA GLY A 278 -9.33 -3.00 3.70
C GLY A 278 -8.33 -3.76 4.58
N LEU A 279 -7.97 -4.99 4.21
CA LEU A 279 -6.97 -5.78 4.93
C LEU A 279 -5.58 -5.16 4.74
N TRP A 280 -5.23 -4.75 3.52
CA TRP A 280 -3.94 -4.12 3.24
C TRP A 280 -3.76 -2.82 4.00
N PHE A 281 -4.77 -1.96 4.07
CA PHE A 281 -4.67 -0.77 4.90
C PHE A 281 -4.35 -1.07 6.36
N LEU A 282 -4.90 -2.15 6.93
CA LEU A 282 -4.68 -2.55 8.31
C LEU A 282 -3.27 -3.09 8.60
N ARG A 283 -2.59 -3.70 7.62
CA ARG A 283 -1.33 -4.44 7.86
C ARG A 283 -0.16 -4.14 6.92
N HIS A 284 -0.39 -3.56 5.74
CA HIS A 284 0.61 -3.48 4.70
C HIS A 284 1.73 -2.51 5.10
N PRO A 285 3.01 -2.92 5.09
CA PRO A 285 4.11 -2.10 5.61
C PRO A 285 4.17 -0.74 4.90
N TYR A 286 3.99 -0.69 3.59
CA TYR A 286 4.04 0.56 2.81
C TYR A 286 2.88 1.53 3.09
N LEU A 287 1.89 1.15 3.89
CA LEU A 287 0.80 2.02 4.33
C LEU A 287 0.95 2.46 5.80
N GLU A 288 2.13 2.29 6.40
CA GLU A 288 2.40 2.70 7.79
C GLU A 288 2.14 4.19 8.01
N ASP A 289 2.67 5.06 7.15
CA ASP A 289 2.43 6.51 7.23
C ASP A 289 0.94 6.87 7.08
N ALA A 290 0.21 6.17 6.20
CA ALA A 290 -1.23 6.36 6.05
C ALA A 290 -2.00 5.96 7.31
N ARG A 291 -1.60 4.87 7.97
CA ARG A 291 -2.16 4.46 9.27
C ARG A 291 -1.81 5.44 10.39
N SER A 292 -0.59 5.98 10.40
CA SER A 292 -0.18 7.01 11.36
C SER A 292 -1.02 8.29 11.21
N LEU A 293 -1.27 8.71 9.96
CA LEU A 293 -2.22 9.80 9.68
C LEU A 293 -3.66 9.46 10.10
N ALA A 294 -4.11 8.23 9.84
CA ALA A 294 -5.44 7.75 10.26
C ALA A 294 -5.64 7.81 11.78
N LYS A 295 -4.61 7.45 12.54
CA LYS A 295 -4.63 7.51 14.00
C LYS A 295 -4.78 8.96 14.49
N VAL A 296 -4.00 9.88 13.95
CA VAL A 296 -3.97 11.28 14.41
C VAL A 296 -5.18 12.07 13.90
N LEU A 297 -5.45 12.04 12.59
CA LEU A 297 -6.44 12.90 11.95
C LEU A 297 -7.87 12.33 12.03
N PHE A 298 -8.01 11.00 12.05
CA PHE A 298 -9.31 10.32 12.00
C PHE A 298 -9.63 9.49 13.25
N ARG A 299 -8.75 9.55 14.27
CA ARG A 299 -8.90 8.81 15.53
C ARG A 299 -9.14 7.31 15.30
N PHE A 300 -8.36 6.71 14.41
CA PHE A 300 -8.46 5.29 14.09
C PHE A 300 -7.12 4.58 14.21
N ASP A 301 -6.99 3.74 15.22
CA ASP A 301 -5.81 2.90 15.41
C ASP A 301 -5.99 1.58 14.64
N ALA A 302 -5.41 1.53 13.43
CA ALA A 302 -5.50 0.37 12.55
C ALA A 302 -4.85 -0.90 13.13
N LYS A 303 -3.76 -0.75 13.90
CA LYS A 303 -3.11 -1.89 14.56
C LYS A 303 -4.03 -2.50 15.60
N ARG A 304 -4.62 -1.67 16.46
CA ARG A 304 -5.61 -2.13 17.46
C ARG A 304 -6.84 -2.76 16.80
N ALA A 305 -7.32 -2.17 15.70
CA ALA A 305 -8.44 -2.71 14.94
C ALA A 305 -8.12 -4.12 14.39
N LEU A 306 -6.93 -4.30 13.81
CA LEU A 306 -6.47 -5.60 13.32
C LEU A 306 -6.37 -6.63 14.45
N GLU A 307 -5.71 -6.30 15.56
CA GLU A 307 -5.54 -7.19 16.71
C GLU A 307 -6.89 -7.64 17.32
N ASN A 308 -7.86 -6.73 17.39
CA ASN A 308 -9.20 -7.03 17.90
C ASN A 308 -10.03 -7.91 16.94
N ALA A 309 -9.89 -7.66 15.64
CA ALA A 309 -10.76 -8.23 14.62
C ALA A 309 -10.22 -9.55 14.04
N ILE A 310 -8.90 -9.61 13.83
CA ILE A 310 -8.15 -10.72 13.25
C ILE A 310 -6.94 -11.00 14.15
N PRO A 311 -7.14 -11.75 15.24
CA PRO A 311 -6.04 -12.12 16.13
C PRO A 311 -4.96 -12.85 15.31
N MET A 312 -3.69 -12.47 15.49
CA MET A 312 -2.52 -13.08 14.79
C MET A 312 -2.45 -14.61 14.90
N GLN A 313 -3.21 -15.23 15.80
CA GLN A 313 -3.34 -16.68 15.98
C GLN A 313 -4.34 -17.33 15.00
N LEU A 314 -4.28 -16.95 13.72
CA LEU A 314 -4.99 -17.68 12.65
C LEU A 314 -4.54 -19.15 12.56
N MET A 315 -3.32 -19.47 13.02
CA MET A 315 -2.83 -20.85 13.20
C MET A 315 -3.52 -21.66 14.32
N LEU A 316 -4.30 -21.04 15.22
CA LEU A 316 -4.92 -21.71 16.37
C LEU A 316 -6.45 -21.76 16.31
N GLY A 317 -7.06 -21.46 15.16
CA GLY A 317 -8.51 -21.52 14.99
C GLY A 317 -9.27 -20.44 15.77
N SER A 318 -8.62 -19.32 16.09
CA SER A 318 -9.32 -18.18 16.69
C SER A 318 -10.33 -17.60 15.70
N PRO A 319 -11.60 -17.43 16.10
CA PRO A 319 -12.62 -16.92 15.19
C PRO A 319 -12.36 -15.46 14.84
N ILE A 320 -12.39 -15.13 13.55
CA ILE A 320 -12.40 -13.75 13.07
C ILE A 320 -13.67 -13.06 13.61
N ARG A 321 -13.50 -11.92 14.26
CA ARG A 321 -14.60 -11.13 14.85
C ARG A 321 -15.29 -10.30 13.78
N ARG A 322 -16.20 -10.96 13.05
CA ARG A 322 -16.95 -10.37 11.92
C ARG A 322 -17.71 -9.10 12.31
N ASP A 323 -18.30 -9.10 13.50
CA ASP A 323 -19.03 -7.97 14.08
C ASP A 323 -18.16 -6.70 14.18
N LEU A 324 -16.92 -6.85 14.66
CA LEU A 324 -15.98 -5.73 14.75
C LEU A 324 -15.46 -5.31 13.37
N LEU A 325 -15.26 -6.26 12.45
CA LEU A 325 -14.86 -5.94 11.07
C LEU A 325 -15.91 -5.11 10.34
N GLU A 326 -17.19 -5.42 10.51
CA GLU A 326 -18.29 -4.67 9.89
C GLU A 326 -18.25 -3.18 10.29
N ASP A 327 -18.05 -2.89 11.58
CA ASP A 327 -17.90 -1.53 12.09
C ASP A 327 -16.62 -0.85 11.57
N TYR A 328 -15.49 -1.57 11.59
CA TYR A 328 -14.21 -1.01 11.15
C TYR A 328 -14.18 -0.74 9.66
N VAL A 329 -14.75 -1.61 8.83
CA VAL A 329 -14.74 -1.47 7.36
C VAL A 329 -15.36 -0.15 6.91
N VAL A 330 -16.46 0.30 7.53
CA VAL A 330 -17.08 1.59 7.21
C VAL A 330 -16.10 2.74 7.45
N LYS A 331 -15.45 2.74 8.61
CA LYS A 331 -14.48 3.79 8.98
C LYS A 331 -13.21 3.73 8.14
N ILE A 332 -12.69 2.52 7.90
CA ILE A 332 -11.51 2.27 7.06
C ILE A 332 -11.79 2.76 5.63
N ARG A 333 -12.97 2.51 5.07
CA ARG A 333 -13.35 2.99 3.72
C ARG A 333 -13.36 4.52 3.64
N GLN A 334 -13.94 5.20 4.63
CA GLN A 334 -13.95 6.67 4.68
C GLN A 334 -12.53 7.25 4.72
N ILE A 335 -11.69 6.71 5.61
CA ILE A 335 -10.31 7.18 5.80
C ILE A 335 -9.50 6.98 4.52
N ARG A 336 -9.54 5.78 3.94
CA ARG A 336 -8.80 5.45 2.71
C ARG A 336 -9.24 6.30 1.53
N THR A 337 -10.55 6.48 1.37
CA THR A 337 -11.09 7.35 0.31
C THR A 337 -10.56 8.77 0.45
N GLU A 338 -10.56 9.33 1.67
CA GLU A 338 -10.09 10.70 1.89
C GLU A 338 -8.57 10.86 1.71
N ILE A 339 -7.78 9.92 2.25
CA ILE A 339 -6.32 9.92 2.09
C ILE A 339 -5.96 9.78 0.62
N ARG A 340 -6.53 8.79 -0.08
CA ARG A 340 -6.30 8.56 -1.52
C ARG A 340 -6.71 9.76 -2.36
N ARG A 341 -7.91 10.32 -2.15
CA ARG A 341 -8.38 11.51 -2.87
C ARG A 341 -7.43 12.68 -2.63
N THR A 342 -7.05 12.92 -1.38
CA THR A 342 -6.13 14.01 -1.04
C THR A 342 -4.75 13.80 -1.67
N TYR A 343 -4.27 12.56 -1.70
CA TYR A 343 -3.01 12.22 -2.33
C TYR A 343 -3.06 12.44 -3.85
N LEU A 344 -4.00 11.81 -4.56
CA LEU A 344 -4.06 11.83 -6.04
C LEU A 344 -4.49 13.19 -6.60
N ASP A 345 -5.48 13.85 -5.98
CA ASP A 345 -6.07 15.06 -6.54
C ASP A 345 -5.40 16.36 -6.07
N ASP A 346 -4.77 16.34 -4.90
CA ASP A 346 -4.23 17.55 -4.28
C ASP A 346 -2.70 17.47 -4.11
N PHE A 347 -2.18 16.48 -3.38
CA PHE A 347 -0.76 16.42 -3.05
C PHE A 347 0.11 16.06 -4.26
N LEU A 348 -0.24 15.04 -5.03
CA LEU A 348 0.60 14.59 -6.15
C LEU A 348 0.78 15.70 -7.20
N PRO A 349 -0.27 16.43 -7.63
CA PRO A 349 -0.10 17.60 -8.50
C PRO A 349 0.74 18.73 -7.86
N GLU A 350 0.53 19.00 -6.57
CA GLU A 350 1.31 20.00 -5.82
C GLU A 350 2.79 19.61 -5.74
N PHE A 351 3.07 18.33 -5.51
CA PHE A 351 4.41 17.75 -5.46
C PHE A 351 5.13 18.00 -6.77
N TYR A 352 4.55 17.60 -7.91
CA TYR A 352 5.19 17.81 -9.22
C TYR A 352 5.29 19.29 -9.62
N THR A 353 4.36 20.13 -9.18
CA THR A 353 4.42 21.58 -9.43
C THR A 353 5.56 22.26 -8.66
N HIS A 354 5.79 21.83 -7.42
CA HIS A 354 6.81 22.38 -6.52
C HIS A 354 7.86 21.35 -6.13
N HIS A 355 8.28 20.58 -7.12
CA HIS A 355 9.07 19.37 -6.97
C HIS A 355 10.32 19.55 -6.10
N ALA A 356 11.22 20.47 -6.48
CA ALA A 356 12.45 20.71 -5.73
C ALA A 356 12.22 21.14 -4.27
N PHE A 357 11.12 21.85 -3.99
CA PHE A 357 10.76 22.24 -2.63
C PHE A 357 10.36 21.02 -1.80
N TRP A 358 9.47 20.17 -2.32
CA TRP A 358 8.99 19.00 -1.58
C TRP A 358 10.04 17.90 -1.44
N THR A 359 10.91 17.73 -2.44
CA THR A 359 12.10 16.87 -2.32
C THR A 359 13.01 17.37 -1.19
N ALA A 360 13.30 18.68 -1.14
CA ALA A 360 14.12 19.26 -0.08
C ALA A 360 13.47 19.10 1.31
N VAL A 361 12.14 19.17 1.39
CA VAL A 361 11.40 18.88 2.64
C VAL A 361 11.60 17.42 3.06
N ASN A 362 11.46 16.45 2.14
CA ASN A 362 11.72 15.04 2.47
C ASN A 362 13.15 14.81 2.94
N GLU A 363 14.14 15.43 2.29
CA GLU A 363 15.56 15.34 2.66
C GLU A 363 15.85 15.96 4.04
N ASP A 364 15.33 17.17 4.31
CA ASP A 364 15.54 17.87 5.58
C ASP A 364 14.91 17.10 6.77
N LEU A 365 13.76 16.47 6.54
CA LEU A 365 13.09 15.64 7.53
C LEU A 365 13.71 14.25 7.69
N ASN A 366 14.59 13.83 6.78
CA ASN A 366 15.07 12.46 6.65
C ASN A 366 13.90 11.45 6.57
N ASP A 367 12.89 11.79 5.79
CA ASP A 367 11.60 11.09 5.73
C ASP A 367 11.01 11.18 4.32
N GLY A 368 11.03 10.06 3.59
CA GLY A 368 10.57 9.99 2.19
C GLY A 368 9.09 10.33 1.98
N ASN A 369 8.29 10.36 3.06
CA ASN A 369 6.88 10.71 3.04
C ASN A 369 6.57 11.98 3.87
N GLY A 370 7.61 12.70 4.31
CA GLY A 370 7.48 13.89 5.16
C GLY A 370 6.67 15.02 4.52
N ALA A 371 6.90 15.27 3.23
CA ALA A 371 6.15 16.23 2.42
C ALA A 371 4.65 15.93 2.42
N PHE A 372 4.26 14.68 2.19
CA PHE A 372 2.86 14.27 2.20
C PHE A 372 2.23 14.46 3.59
N LYS A 373 2.94 14.08 4.66
CA LYS A 373 2.47 14.25 6.04
C LYS A 373 2.25 15.73 6.37
N ILE A 374 3.20 16.60 6.03
CA ILE A 374 3.05 18.06 6.21
C ILE A 374 1.85 18.58 5.42
N PHE A 375 1.69 18.16 4.16
CA PHE A 375 0.57 18.56 3.33
C PHE A 375 -0.77 18.19 3.99
N MET A 376 -0.91 16.93 4.43
CA MET A 376 -2.10 16.45 5.15
C MET A 376 -2.34 17.25 6.44
N TRP A 377 -1.32 17.51 7.23
CA TRP A 377 -1.45 18.28 8.48
C TRP A 377 -1.86 19.73 8.22
N SER A 378 -1.34 20.34 7.16
CA SER A 378 -1.71 21.70 6.76
C SER A 378 -3.17 21.81 6.32
N LYS A 379 -3.69 20.75 5.68
CA LYS A 379 -5.06 20.71 5.15
C LYS A 379 -6.10 20.44 6.23
N TYR A 380 -5.83 19.48 7.11
CA TYR A 380 -6.80 19.02 8.09
C TYR A 380 -6.71 19.70 9.44
N GLU A 381 -5.65 20.51 9.67
CA GLU A 381 -5.33 21.20 10.91
C GLU A 381 -5.68 20.34 12.15
N PRO A 382 -4.78 19.45 12.62
CA PRO A 382 -5.10 18.53 13.72
C PRO A 382 -5.50 19.24 15.03
N THR A 383 -5.23 20.55 15.11
CA THR A 383 -5.58 21.41 16.24
C THR A 383 -6.83 22.22 15.91
N LEU A 384 -7.80 22.30 16.82
CA LEU A 384 -8.99 23.16 16.65
C LEU A 384 -8.68 24.66 16.88
N LEU A 385 -7.45 25.07 16.59
CA LEU A 385 -6.89 26.33 17.04
C LEU A 385 -6.78 27.39 15.93
N GLN A 386 -7.36 27.14 14.76
CA GLN A 386 -7.48 28.10 13.64
C GLN A 386 -6.11 28.53 13.08
N GLY A 387 -5.24 27.55 12.86
CA GLY A 387 -4.02 27.64 12.08
C GLY A 387 -2.75 27.51 12.91
N ALA A 388 -1.67 27.17 12.23
CA ALA A 388 -0.35 26.89 12.81
C ALA A 388 0.16 27.97 13.78
N GLN A 389 -0.09 29.25 13.50
CA GLN A 389 0.35 30.35 14.37
C GLN A 389 -0.37 30.37 15.72
N ASN A 390 -1.68 30.15 15.72
CA ASN A 390 -2.49 30.12 16.94
C ASN A 390 -2.22 28.85 17.73
N THR A 391 -2.01 27.73 17.03
CA THR A 391 -1.54 26.47 17.62
C THR A 391 -0.20 26.64 18.32
N SER A 392 0.80 27.21 17.65
CA SER A 392 2.12 27.47 18.22
C SER A 392 2.03 28.40 19.43
N ARG A 393 1.27 29.51 19.32
CA ARG A 393 1.05 30.44 20.44
C ARG A 393 0.40 29.78 21.64
N TRP A 394 -0.65 28.98 21.41
CA TRP A 394 -1.34 28.26 22.47
C TRP A 394 -0.41 27.22 23.14
N MET A 395 0.35 26.45 22.36
CA MET A 395 1.31 25.48 22.89
C MET A 395 2.38 26.16 23.75
N GLN A 396 2.92 27.30 23.30
CA GLN A 396 3.90 28.06 24.08
C GLN A 396 3.30 28.60 25.39
N GLN A 397 2.08 29.15 25.34
CA GLN A 397 1.38 29.69 26.51
C GLN A 397 0.99 28.61 27.52
N ASN A 398 0.71 27.39 27.06
CA ASN A 398 0.24 26.28 27.89
C ASN A 398 1.32 25.21 28.10
N ARG A 399 2.59 25.54 27.82
CA ARG A 399 3.72 24.60 27.87
C ARG A 399 3.78 23.83 29.18
N GLN A 400 3.66 24.51 30.32
CA GLN A 400 3.71 23.87 31.64
C GLN A 400 2.56 22.86 31.83
N ILE A 401 1.35 23.19 31.38
CA ILE A 401 0.18 22.29 31.45
C ILE A 401 0.42 21.05 30.58
N ILE A 402 0.99 21.23 29.40
CA ILE A 402 1.32 20.13 28.49
C ILE A 402 2.39 19.22 29.11
N GLU A 403 3.45 19.80 29.66
CA GLU A 403 4.50 19.07 30.35
C GLU A 403 3.97 18.33 31.59
N ASP A 404 3.06 18.91 32.35
CA ASP A 404 2.52 18.30 33.55
C ASP A 404 1.51 17.19 33.23
N ALA A 405 0.64 17.39 32.23
CA ALA A 405 -0.25 16.37 31.72
C ALA A 405 0.54 15.17 31.16
N SER A 406 1.67 15.43 30.52
CA SER A 406 2.61 14.40 30.11
C SER A 406 3.28 13.69 31.24
N ARG A 407 3.86 14.43 32.19
CA ARG A 407 4.53 13.86 33.37
C ARG A 407 3.52 12.98 34.12
N GLN A 408 2.27 13.40 34.19
CA GLN A 408 1.19 12.61 34.78
C GLN A 408 0.83 11.39 33.93
N ALA A 409 0.74 11.50 32.60
CA ALA A 409 0.50 10.36 31.72
C ALA A 409 1.66 9.34 31.76
N LEU A 410 2.91 9.80 31.83
CA LEU A 410 4.12 9.01 32.07
C LEU A 410 4.04 8.29 33.41
N ARG A 411 3.74 9.01 34.49
CA ARG A 411 3.57 8.42 35.82
C ARG A 411 2.43 7.40 35.87
N ASN A 412 1.33 7.63 35.16
CA ASN A 412 0.23 6.67 35.08
C ASN A 412 0.69 5.37 34.38
N ILE A 413 1.51 5.50 33.34
CA ILE A 413 2.13 4.36 32.65
C ILE A 413 3.18 3.65 33.53
N GLU A 414 3.89 4.39 34.37
CA GLU A 414 4.88 3.84 35.31
C GLU A 414 4.25 3.19 36.55
N ASN A 415 3.10 3.69 37.00
CA ASN A 415 2.38 3.23 38.19
C ASN A 415 1.33 2.15 37.89
N GLU A 416 0.95 1.96 36.62
CA GLU A 416 0.31 0.73 36.17
C GLU A 416 1.32 -0.41 36.35
N GLN A 417 1.14 -1.23 37.40
CA GLN A 417 1.95 -2.44 37.55
C GLN A 417 1.87 -3.27 36.27
N PRO A 418 3.00 -3.85 35.83
CA PRO A 418 3.07 -4.55 34.57
C PRO A 418 2.19 -5.80 34.63
N ALA A 419 1.03 -5.75 33.98
CA ALA A 419 0.72 -6.84 33.07
C ALA A 419 1.76 -6.73 31.95
N GLU A 420 2.81 -7.55 32.09
CA GLU A 420 3.97 -7.74 31.20
C GLU A 420 4.03 -6.83 29.94
N GLY A 421 4.93 -5.84 29.97
CA GLY A 421 5.76 -5.52 28.80
C GLY A 421 5.30 -4.50 27.74
N GLY A 422 4.34 -3.61 28.00
CA GLY A 422 3.71 -2.82 26.92
C GLY A 422 4.42 -1.56 26.39
N ILE A 423 4.75 -0.56 27.23
CA ILE A 423 4.77 0.83 26.72
C ILE A 423 6.13 1.55 26.80
N VAL A 424 7.01 1.20 27.75
CA VAL A 424 8.43 1.66 27.70
C VAL A 424 9.16 1.01 26.53
N MET A 425 8.69 -0.16 26.08
CA MET A 425 9.09 -0.73 24.79
C MET A 425 8.50 0.05 23.61
N ALA A 426 7.29 0.60 23.68
CA ALA A 426 6.64 1.31 22.56
C ALA A 426 7.37 2.59 22.12
N LEU A 427 7.89 3.41 23.04
CA LEU A 427 8.69 4.60 22.67
C LEU A 427 10.12 4.26 22.24
N ARG A 428 10.67 3.13 22.71
CA ARG A 428 11.93 2.58 22.19
C ARG A 428 11.75 1.83 20.86
N ALA A 429 10.54 1.36 20.57
CA ALA A 429 10.14 0.61 19.38
C ALA A 429 9.58 1.48 18.25
N LEU A 430 9.38 2.80 18.46
CA LEU A 430 9.19 3.72 17.33
C LEU A 430 10.43 3.62 16.43
N PRO A 431 10.26 3.35 15.13
CA PRO A 431 11.32 3.49 14.14
C PRO A 431 12.05 4.83 14.34
N LYS A 432 13.35 4.84 14.06
CA LYS A 432 14.19 6.03 14.29
C LYS A 432 13.60 7.24 13.55
N GLU A 433 13.04 6.99 12.37
CA GLU A 433 12.42 7.94 11.46
C GLU A 433 11.15 8.57 12.07
N GLU A 434 10.26 7.81 12.72
CA GLU A 434 9.06 8.37 13.37
C GLU A 434 9.43 9.27 14.55
N ARG A 435 10.51 8.94 15.24
CA ARG A 435 11.08 9.74 16.32
C ARG A 435 11.68 11.04 15.78
N GLU A 436 12.38 10.96 14.65
CA GLU A 436 13.01 12.09 13.97
C GLU A 436 11.98 13.03 13.32
N ALA A 437 10.92 12.51 12.69
CA ALA A 437 9.82 13.29 12.12
C ALA A 437 9.04 14.05 13.20
N LEU A 438 8.84 13.42 14.36
CA LEU A 438 8.27 14.07 15.53
C LEU A 438 9.20 15.17 16.07
N ILE A 439 10.50 14.89 16.21
CA ILE A 439 11.54 15.86 16.58
C ILE A 439 11.59 17.04 15.61
N SER A 440 11.44 16.78 14.32
CA SER A 440 11.47 17.81 13.29
C SER A 440 10.20 18.67 13.27
N PHE A 441 9.03 18.06 13.44
CA PHE A 441 7.76 18.80 13.63
C PHE A 441 7.78 19.68 14.89
N ALA A 442 8.37 19.18 15.98
CA ALA A 442 8.55 19.97 17.19
C ALA A 442 9.56 21.12 16.98
N SER A 443 10.67 20.85 16.29
CA SER A 443 11.69 21.84 15.92
C SER A 443 11.09 22.98 15.08
N THR A 444 10.27 22.67 14.07
CA THR A 444 9.57 23.68 13.24
C THR A 444 8.55 24.50 14.03
N LEU A 445 8.09 24.00 15.19
CA LEU A 445 7.20 24.70 16.10
C LEU A 445 7.93 25.37 17.29
N GLY A 446 9.26 25.32 17.32
CA GLY A 446 10.11 25.88 18.37
C GLY A 446 10.12 25.08 19.68
N ILE A 447 9.71 23.82 19.63
CA ILE A 447 9.60 22.88 20.76
C ILE A 447 10.86 22.01 20.79
N GLN A 448 11.53 21.94 21.94
CA GLN A 448 12.76 21.15 22.08
C GLN A 448 12.44 19.65 22.10
N ALA A 449 13.36 18.81 21.59
CA ALA A 449 13.16 17.36 21.46
C ALA A 449 12.78 16.66 22.78
N GLN A 450 13.21 17.18 23.93
CA GLN A 450 12.82 16.67 25.24
C GLN A 450 11.34 16.91 25.62
N ASP A 451 10.63 17.78 24.91
CA ASP A 451 9.26 18.22 25.23
C ASP A 451 8.18 17.49 24.38
N LEU A 452 8.57 16.53 23.56
CA LEU A 452 7.74 15.87 22.52
C LEU A 452 6.84 14.75 22.99
N GLY A 453 7.38 13.83 23.80
CA GLY A 453 6.60 12.80 24.48
C GLY A 453 5.44 13.38 25.30
N PRO A 454 5.57 14.60 25.83
CA PRO A 454 4.47 15.38 26.39
C PRO A 454 3.31 15.85 25.52
N ALA A 455 3.59 16.47 24.38
CA ALA A 455 2.57 17.11 23.56
C ALA A 455 1.61 16.09 22.92
N LEU A 456 2.11 14.93 22.52
CA LEU A 456 1.32 13.87 21.89
C LEU A 456 0.24 13.28 22.81
N ARG A 457 0.53 13.13 24.11
CA ARG A 457 -0.40 12.52 25.08
C ARG A 457 -1.58 13.43 25.43
N VAL A 458 -1.39 14.75 25.34
CA VAL A 458 -2.45 15.74 25.55
C VAL A 458 -3.44 15.70 24.40
N LEU A 459 -2.95 15.55 23.16
CA LEU A 459 -3.80 15.43 21.97
C LEU A 459 -4.62 14.13 21.98
N GLU A 460 -4.03 13.00 22.38
CA GLU A 460 -4.75 11.73 22.55
C GLU A 460 -5.81 11.81 23.68
N ARG A 461 -5.51 12.44 24.82
CA ARG A 461 -6.48 12.58 25.94
C ARG A 461 -7.56 13.63 25.71
N LEU A 462 -7.29 14.69 24.94
CA LEU A 462 -8.32 15.65 24.52
C LEU A 462 -9.26 15.04 23.46
N ALA A 463 -8.79 14.02 22.73
CA ALA A 463 -9.63 13.24 21.83
C ALA A 463 -10.56 12.26 22.58
N ASP A 464 -10.07 11.63 23.66
CA ASP A 464 -10.81 10.64 24.45
C ASP A 464 -11.71 11.24 25.55
N SER A 465 -11.37 12.42 26.08
CA SER A 465 -12.19 13.08 27.08
C SER A 465 -13.26 13.93 26.40
N GLY A 466 -14.53 13.77 26.80
CA GLY A 466 -15.66 14.62 26.38
C GLY A 466 -15.56 16.10 26.77
N ALA A 467 -14.35 16.63 26.97
CA ALA A 467 -14.02 18.02 27.25
C ALA A 467 -14.33 18.95 26.05
N LEU A 468 -14.21 18.46 24.82
CA LEU A 468 -14.62 19.21 23.61
C LEU A 468 -16.11 19.56 23.61
N ASN A 469 -16.97 18.70 24.16
CA ASN A 469 -18.40 18.97 24.29
C ASN A 469 -18.75 20.03 25.35
N ARG A 470 -17.82 20.35 26.28
CA ARG A 470 -18.03 21.40 27.29
C ARG A 470 -17.58 22.77 26.80
N LEU A 471 -16.55 22.84 25.95
CA LEU A 471 -16.12 24.08 25.30
C LEU A 471 -17.17 24.60 24.30
N GLY A 472 -17.99 23.72 23.71
CA GLY A 472 -19.14 24.11 22.89
C GLY A 472 -20.33 24.72 23.66
N ARG A 473 -20.34 24.66 25.00
CA ARG A 473 -21.42 25.21 25.85
C ARG A 473 -21.09 26.54 26.51
N LEU A 474 -19.92 27.13 26.21
CA LEU A 474 -19.57 28.52 26.57
C LEU A 474 -19.75 29.46 25.36
N ARG A 475 -20.85 29.28 24.61
CA ARG A 475 -21.37 30.27 23.67
C ARG A 475 -22.58 30.96 24.28
#